data_AF-A0A9P0KR96-F1
#
_entry.id   AF-A0A9P0KR96-F1
#
_cell.length_a   1.000
_cell.length_b   1.000
_cell.length_c   1.000
_cell.angle_alpha   90.00
_cell.angle_beta   90.00
_cell.angle_gamma   90.00
#
_symmetry.space_group_name_H-M   'P 1'
#
loop_
_entity.id
_entity.type
_entity.pdbx_description
1 polymer ?
#
loop_
_entity_poly.entity_id
_entity_poly.type
_entity_poly.pdbx_seq_one_letter_code
_entity_poly.pdbx_strand_id
1 'polypeptide(L)'
;MNMNIDTERLITEVRLRPSLWDLCCPLYKDRDARIKAWQEVCQELIPNFNDQPDSEKKTTEKQVQQRWKTARDAYTRCKAALNNIPSGSGGVRKKKYVYFEFMKFLDKTQQLNTEDSILKNTYAK
;
A
#
# COMPACT_ATOMS: atom_id res chain seq x y z
N MET A 1 -4.58 -23.04 -1.54
CA MET A 1 -5.92 -22.42 -1.41
C MET A 1 -5.73 -20.92 -1.33
N ASN A 2 -6.42 -20.14 -2.16
CA ASN A 2 -6.40 -18.68 -2.07
C ASN A 2 -7.34 -18.24 -0.94
N MET A 3 -6.77 -17.65 0.11
CA MET A 3 -7.55 -17.03 1.19
C MET A 3 -8.32 -15.82 0.65
N ASN A 4 -9.60 -15.73 0.99
CA ASN A 4 -10.43 -14.59 0.60
C ASN A 4 -10.20 -13.43 1.57
N ILE A 5 -9.36 -12.47 1.19
CA ILE A 5 -9.04 -11.29 2.00
C ILE A 5 -9.90 -10.11 1.55
N ASP A 6 -10.69 -9.57 2.48
CA ASP A 6 -11.41 -8.31 2.27
C ASP A 6 -10.39 -7.19 2.00
N THR A 7 -10.43 -6.68 0.78
CA THR A 7 -9.43 -5.72 0.31
C THR A 7 -9.73 -4.31 0.83
N GLU A 8 -11.00 -3.96 1.01
CA GLU A 8 -11.37 -2.67 1.58
C GLU A 8 -10.95 -2.58 3.04
N ARG A 9 -11.23 -3.64 3.81
CA ARG A 9 -10.79 -3.72 5.20
C ARG A 9 -9.27 -3.72 5.30
N LEU A 10 -8.58 -4.49 4.45
CA LEU A 10 -7.11 -4.49 4.38
C LEU A 10 -6.53 -3.08 4.15
N ILE A 11 -7.06 -2.34 3.17
CA ILE A 11 -6.59 -0.99 2.87
C ILE A 11 -6.83 -0.07 4.07
N THR A 12 -7.97 -0.21 4.75
CA THR A 12 -8.31 0.58 5.93
C THR A 12 -7.34 0.30 7.09
N GLU A 13 -7.07 -0.97 7.39
CA GLU A 13 -6.15 -1.35 8.47
C GLU A 13 -4.70 -0.95 8.20
N VAL A 14 -4.25 -1.05 6.95
CA VAL A 14 -2.92 -0.57 6.55
C VAL A 14 -2.83 0.95 6.66
N ARG A 15 -3.87 1.68 6.25
CA ARG A 15 -3.92 3.15 6.37
C ARG A 15 -3.72 3.61 7.82
N LEU A 16 -4.31 2.90 8.78
CA LEU A 16 -4.20 3.21 10.22
C LEU A 16 -2.80 2.97 10.79
N ARG A 17 -1.90 2.29 10.06
CA ARG A 17 -0.55 1.94 10.50
C ARG A 17 0.51 2.55 9.57
N PRO A 18 0.89 3.83 9.78
CA PRO A 18 1.86 4.54 8.95
C PRO A 18 3.21 3.83 8.79
N SER A 19 3.64 3.02 9.76
CA SER A 19 4.86 2.19 9.66
C SER A 19 4.86 1.26 8.44
N LEU A 20 3.70 0.93 7.86
CA LEU A 20 3.56 0.06 6.71
C LEU A 20 3.62 0.79 5.35
N TRP A 21 3.40 2.10 5.30
CA TRP A 21 3.21 2.81 4.03
C TRP A 21 3.81 4.22 3.96
N ASP A 22 4.07 4.84 5.11
CA ASP A 22 4.54 6.22 5.21
C ASP A 22 6.06 6.29 5.39
N LEU A 23 6.76 6.78 4.35
CA LEU A 23 8.21 6.94 4.35
C LEU A 23 8.72 7.93 5.40
N CYS A 24 7.87 8.87 5.84
CA CYS A 24 8.19 9.84 6.88
C CYS A 24 7.96 9.29 8.28
N CYS A 25 7.24 8.18 8.43
CA CYS A 25 7.04 7.57 9.72
C CYS A 25 8.40 7.04 10.22
N PRO A 26 8.87 7.45 11.42
CA PRO A 26 10.13 6.95 11.96
C PRO A 26 10.17 5.42 12.07
N LEU A 27 9.02 4.81 12.31
CA LEU A 27 8.84 3.36 12.43
C LEU A 27 8.82 2.63 11.07
N TYR A 28 8.82 3.34 9.94
CA TYR A 28 8.83 2.72 8.62
C TYR A 28 10.14 1.97 8.32
N LYS A 29 11.26 2.47 8.84
CA LYS A 29 12.56 1.81 8.71
C LYS A 29 12.80 0.76 9.80
N ASP A 30 12.01 0.79 10.86
CA ASP A 30 12.04 -0.19 11.94
C ASP A 30 11.47 -1.53 11.45
N ARG A 31 12.25 -2.60 11.57
CA ARG A 31 11.83 -3.94 11.13
C ARG A 31 10.79 -4.53 12.08
N ASP A 32 10.99 -4.39 13.38
CA ASP A 32 10.16 -5.04 14.40
C ASP A 32 8.82 -4.33 14.51
N ALA A 33 8.80 -3.00 14.40
CA ALA A 33 7.55 -2.23 14.34
C ALA A 33 6.70 -2.62 13.12
N ARG A 34 7.31 -2.90 11.97
CA ARG A 34 6.60 -3.35 10.77
C ARG A 34 6.09 -4.78 10.90
N ILE A 35 6.88 -5.69 11.47
CA ILE A 35 6.44 -7.06 11.75
C ILE A 35 5.22 -7.01 12.66
N LYS A 36 5.28 -6.25 13.75
CA LYS A 36 4.17 -6.07 14.68
C LYS A 36 2.94 -5.49 13.98
N ALA A 37 3.10 -4.43 13.18
CA ALA A 37 2.00 -3.83 12.44
C ALA A 37 1.33 -4.81 11.46
N TRP A 38 2.09 -5.68 10.80
CA TRP A 38 1.51 -6.72 9.94
C TRP A 38 0.75 -7.79 10.72
N GLN A 39 1.25 -8.18 11.89
CA GLN A 39 0.54 -9.12 12.77
C GLN A 39 -0.80 -8.54 13.22
N GLU A 40 -0.83 -7.27 13.63
CA GLU A 40 -2.06 -6.57 14.00
C GLU A 40 -3.05 -6.49 12.82
N VAL A 41 -2.58 -6.19 11.61
CA VAL A 41 -3.44 -6.22 10.40
C VAL A 41 -4.02 -7.62 10.17
N CYS A 42 -3.23 -8.68 10.38
CA CYS A 42 -3.73 -10.05 10.22
C CYS A 42 -4.79 -10.40 11.27
N GLN A 43 -4.62 -9.94 12.52
CA GLN A 43 -5.59 -10.13 13.60
C GLN A 43 -6.94 -9.46 13.29
N GLU A 44 -6.92 -8.29 12.67
CA GLU A 44 -8.14 -7.56 12.28
C GLU A 44 -8.85 -8.17 11.06
N LEU A 45 -8.12 -8.87 10.19
CA LEU A 45 -8.66 -9.44 8.95
C LEU A 45 -9.11 -10.89 9.09
N ILE A 46 -8.43 -11.66 9.94
CA ILE A 46 -8.56 -13.11 9.99
C ILE A 46 -9.03 -13.52 11.39
N PRO A 47 -10.28 -14.00 11.51
CA PRO A 47 -10.77 -14.55 12.77
C PRO A 47 -9.84 -15.65 13.29
N ASN A 48 -9.61 -15.66 14.60
CA ASN A 48 -8.77 -16.65 15.28
C ASN A 48 -7.31 -16.70 14.78
N PHE A 49 -6.79 -15.64 14.14
CA PHE A 49 -5.39 -15.57 13.71
C PHE A 49 -4.41 -15.89 14.84
N ASN A 50 -4.71 -15.47 16.07
CA ASN A 50 -3.85 -15.71 17.23
C ASN A 50 -3.81 -17.18 17.67
N ASP A 51 -4.84 -17.96 17.36
CA ASP A 51 -4.94 -19.37 17.72
C ASP A 51 -4.26 -20.27 16.66
N GLN A 52 -3.93 -19.72 15.49
CA GLN A 52 -3.22 -20.45 14.44
C GLN A 52 -1.79 -20.81 14.87
N PRO A 53 -1.25 -21.95 14.39
CA PRO A 53 0.16 -22.28 14.55
C PRO A 53 1.06 -21.32 13.78
N ASP A 54 2.31 -21.15 14.24
CA ASP A 54 3.26 -20.19 13.66
C ASP A 54 3.51 -20.37 12.16
N SER A 55 3.48 -21.60 11.66
CA SER A 55 3.63 -21.92 10.24
C SER A 55 2.46 -21.38 9.41
N GLU A 56 1.24 -21.46 9.94
CA GLU A 56 0.03 -20.95 9.30
C GLU A 56 -0.04 -19.43 9.41
N LYS A 57 0.28 -18.85 10.57
CA LYS A 57 0.40 -17.38 10.75
C LYS A 57 1.32 -16.76 9.72
N LYS A 58 2.52 -17.34 9.51
CA LYS A 58 3.47 -16.89 8.49
C LYS A 58 2.91 -16.98 7.07
N THR A 59 2.10 -18.00 6.80
CA THR A 59 1.47 -18.18 5.47
C THR A 59 0.36 -17.15 5.26
N THR A 60 -0.49 -16.95 6.25
CA THR A 60 -1.54 -15.92 6.29
C THR A 60 -0.94 -14.52 6.10
N GLU A 61 0.09 -14.17 6.87
CA GLU A 61 0.75 -12.86 6.78
C GLU A 61 1.30 -12.60 5.37
N LYS A 62 1.95 -13.61 4.75
CA LYS A 62 2.42 -13.50 3.36
C LYS A 62 1.29 -13.25 2.37
N GLN A 63 0.14 -13.91 2.54
CA GLN A 63 -1.02 -13.72 1.66
C GLN A 63 -1.64 -12.33 1.82
N VAL A 64 -1.74 -11.83 3.06
CA VAL A 64 -2.18 -10.47 3.39
C VAL A 64 -1.26 -9.43 2.76
N GLN A 65 0.06 -9.55 2.95
CA GLN A 65 1.04 -8.66 2.35
C GLN A 65 1.00 -8.69 0.81
N GLN A 66 0.86 -9.87 0.22
CA GLN A 66 0.75 -10.01 -1.24
C GLN A 66 -0.55 -9.36 -1.77
N ARG A 67 -1.67 -9.47 -1.04
CA ARG A 67 -2.91 -8.80 -1.41
C ARG A 67 -2.76 -7.28 -1.37
N TRP A 68 -2.11 -6.76 -0.33
CA TRP A 68 -1.81 -5.33 -0.22
C TRP A 68 -0.92 -4.85 -1.38
N LYS A 69 0.15 -5.59 -1.68
CA LYS A 69 1.03 -5.29 -2.81
C LYS A 69 0.25 -5.20 -4.13
N THR A 70 -0.58 -6.19 -4.42
CA THR A 70 -1.41 -6.21 -5.63
C THR A 70 -2.37 -5.01 -5.70
N ALA A 71 -3.00 -4.63 -4.58
CA ALA A 71 -3.88 -3.46 -4.51
C ALA A 71 -3.11 -2.15 -4.77
N ARG A 72 -1.93 -1.99 -4.13
CA ARG A 72 -1.06 -0.82 -4.31
C ARG A 72 -0.56 -0.69 -5.75
N ASP A 73 -0.19 -1.80 -6.38
CA ASP A 73 0.24 -1.81 -7.78
C ASP A 73 -0.92 -1.43 -8.72
N ALA A 74 -2.13 -1.91 -8.45
CA ALA A 74 -3.32 -1.54 -9.21
C ALA A 74 -3.65 -0.04 -9.08
N TYR A 75 -3.56 0.51 -7.87
CA TYR A 75 -3.73 1.94 -7.62
C TYR A 75 -2.67 2.77 -8.35
N THR A 76 -1.39 2.40 -8.25
CA THR A 76 -0.29 3.11 -8.90
C THR A 76 -0.45 3.14 -10.43
N ARG A 77 -0.82 2.01 -11.04
CA ARG A 77 -1.13 1.94 -12.48
C ARG A 77 -2.33 2.81 -12.85
N CYS A 78 -3.39 2.78 -12.06
CA CYS A 78 -4.58 3.60 -12.29
C CYS A 78 -4.24 5.10 -12.20
N LYS A 79 -3.48 5.51 -11.18
CA LYS A 79 -3.01 6.90 -11.00
C LYS A 79 -2.14 7.37 -12.17
N ALA A 80 -1.17 6.56 -12.59
CA ALA A 80 -0.34 6.88 -13.75
C ALA A 80 -1.17 7.00 -15.04
N ALA A 81 -2.16 6.13 -15.23
CA ALA A 81 -3.06 6.18 -16.38
C ALA A 81 -4.00 7.39 -16.40
N LEU A 82 -4.32 7.97 -15.24
CA LEU A 82 -5.09 9.20 -15.08
C LEU A 82 -4.24 10.46 -15.30
N ASN A 83 -2.97 10.45 -14.90
CA ASN A 83 -2.06 11.59 -15.09
C ASN A 83 -1.58 11.74 -16.54
N ASN A 84 -1.52 10.64 -17.31
CA ASN A 84 -1.06 10.63 -18.70
C ASN A 84 -2.22 10.68 -19.72
N ILE A 85 -3.26 11.47 -19.45
CA ILE A 85 -4.39 11.67 -20.38
C ILE A 85 -4.01 12.82 -21.34
N PRO A 86 -3.83 12.56 -22.65
CA PRO A 86 -3.48 13.61 -23.60
C PRO A 86 -4.61 14.64 -23.73
N SER A 87 -4.24 15.93 -23.78
CA SER A 87 -5.13 17.03 -24.13
C SER A 87 -5.75 16.75 -25.52
N GLY A 88 -7.06 16.51 -25.58
CA GLY A 88 -7.77 16.14 -26.83
C GLY A 88 -8.49 14.79 -26.78
N SER A 89 -8.29 13.98 -25.74
CA SER A 89 -9.02 12.72 -25.52
C SER A 89 -10.41 12.94 -24.92
N GLY A 90 -11.24 13.76 -25.58
CA GLY A 90 -12.54 14.25 -25.10
C GLY A 90 -13.65 13.20 -24.87
N GLY A 91 -13.35 11.90 -24.76
CA GLY A 91 -14.38 10.86 -24.65
C GLY A 91 -14.06 9.62 -23.78
N VAL A 92 -12.80 9.32 -23.45
CA VAL A 92 -12.46 8.06 -22.75
C VAL A 92 -12.19 8.30 -21.27
N ARG A 93 -13.26 8.24 -20.45
CA ARG A 93 -13.10 8.13 -18.99
C ARG A 93 -12.61 6.72 -18.66
N LYS A 94 -11.32 6.54 -18.40
CA LYS A 94 -10.79 5.26 -17.90
C LYS A 94 -11.47 4.89 -16.59
N LYS A 95 -11.92 3.64 -16.48
CA LYS A 95 -12.55 3.11 -15.27
C LYS A 95 -11.56 3.18 -14.12
N LYS A 96 -11.91 3.90 -13.05
CA LYS A 96 -11.11 3.96 -11.83
C LYS A 96 -11.04 2.57 -11.19
N TYR A 97 -9.89 2.24 -10.60
CA TYR A 97 -9.78 1.07 -9.73
C TYR A 97 -10.83 1.16 -8.62
N VAL A 98 -11.49 0.04 -8.27
CA VAL A 98 -12.63 0.05 -7.35
C VAL A 98 -12.27 0.63 -5.97
N TYR A 99 -11.05 0.40 -5.48
CA TYR A 99 -10.57 0.95 -4.21
C TYR A 99 -9.72 2.23 -4.39
N PHE A 100 -9.79 2.91 -5.54
CA PHE A 100 -8.93 4.05 -5.84
C PHE A 100 -9.05 5.17 -4.79
N GLU A 101 -10.27 5.50 -4.38
CA GLU A 101 -10.52 6.57 -3.39
C GLU A 101 -9.98 6.20 -2.00
N PHE A 102 -10.06 4.93 -1.60
CA PHE A 102 -9.51 4.44 -0.33
C PHE A 102 -7.98 4.49 -0.30
N MET A 103 -7.30 4.50 -1.45
CA MET A 103 -5.83 4.47 -1.54
C MET A 103 -5.19 5.85 -1.72
N LYS A 104 -5.98 6.92 -1.83
CA LYS A 104 -5.48 8.30 -1.98
C LYS A 104 -4.55 8.78 -0.86
N PHE A 105 -4.58 8.16 0.33
CA PHE A 105 -3.65 8.51 1.40
C PHE A 105 -2.17 8.28 1.01
N LEU A 106 -1.91 7.38 0.05
CA LEU A 106 -0.58 7.12 -0.49
C LEU A 106 -0.02 8.28 -1.33
N ASP A 107 -0.84 9.28 -1.70
CA ASP A 107 -0.35 10.44 -2.44
C ASP A 107 0.60 11.30 -1.61
N LYS A 108 0.41 11.32 -0.28
CA LYS A 108 1.23 12.11 0.64
C LYS A 108 2.69 11.63 0.70
N THR A 109 2.94 10.35 0.43
CA THR A 109 4.29 9.77 0.53
C THR A 109 5.11 9.91 -0.74
N GLN A 110 4.48 10.16 -1.90
CA GLN A 110 5.19 10.25 -3.18
C GLN A 110 5.74 11.66 -3.49
N GLN A 111 5.25 12.71 -2.84
CA GLN A 111 5.74 14.08 -3.08
C GLN A 111 7.24 14.20 -2.74
N LEU A 112 7.71 13.50 -1.71
CA LEU A 112 9.09 13.56 -1.23
C LEU A 112 10.11 12.82 -2.10
N ASN A 113 9.71 11.75 -2.79
CA ASN A 113 10.62 11.05 -3.73
C ASN A 113 11.01 11.94 -4.93
N THR A 114 10.20 12.96 -5.24
CA THR A 114 10.48 13.91 -6.33
C THR A 114 11.48 14.97 -5.87
N GLU A 115 11.38 15.44 -4.63
CA GLU A 115 12.26 16.48 -4.06
C GLU A 115 13.69 15.96 -3.79
N ASP A 116 13.84 14.73 -3.29
CA ASP A 116 15.15 14.10 -3.10
C ASP A 116 15.89 13.83 -4.42
N SER A 117 15.16 13.73 -5.53
CA SER A 117 15.73 13.56 -6.88
C SER A 117 16.20 14.89 -7.48
N ILE A 118 15.60 16.02 -7.08
CA ILE A 118 16.01 17.38 -7.51
C ILE A 118 17.30 17.80 -6.79
N LEU A 119 17.45 17.48 -5.51
CA LEU A 119 18.64 17.84 -4.73
C LEU A 119 19.92 17.08 -5.13
N LYS A 120 19.80 15.89 -5.74
CA LYS A 120 20.96 15.12 -6.21
C LYS A 120 21.60 15.66 -7.49
N ASN A 121 20.92 16.53 -8.24
CA ASN A 121 21.45 17.05 -9.51
C ASN A 121 22.13 18.44 -9.37
N THR A 122 22.15 19.02 -8.18
CA THR A 122 22.69 20.37 -7.92
C THR A 122 24.09 20.39 -7.28
N TYR A 123 24.69 19.23 -6.96
CA TYR A 123 26.01 19.15 -6.32
C TYR A 123 27.10 18.46 -7.15
N ALA A 124 26.87 18.24 -8.45
CA ALA A 124 27.93 17.87 -9.37
C ALA A 124 28.49 19.16 -10.00
N LYS A 125 29.52 19.73 -9.37
CA LYS A 125 30.41 20.73 -9.98
C LYS A 125 31.81 20.14 -10.03
#